data_AF-A0A1S6HVA8-F1
#
_entry.id   AF-A0A1S6HVA8-F1
#
_cell.length_a   1.000
_cell.length_b   1.000
_cell.length_c   1.000
_cell.angle_alpha   90.00
_cell.angle_beta   90.00
_cell.angle_gamma   90.00
#
_symmetry.space_group_name_H-M   'P 1'
#
loop_
_entity.id
_entity.type
_entity.pdbx_description
1 polymer ?
#
loop_
_entity_poly.entity_id
_entity_poly.type
_entity_poly.pdbx_seq_one_letter_code
_entity_poly.pdbx_strand_id
1 'polypeptide(L)'
;MKNYTAEEILILSRAEKEPRKRIRLLAVALFLEGHSRTDVAERLKVARGSVNAWVAKYLASGPKGLDAKKNKGRDSYLTSSQKQQLSAYIEEQSISSSGGRLTGDAILKYIQLRFNVDYHPNAIYKLLEQLSFSWITSRSKHPKQSPEAQMAFKKVPTGNDP
;
A
#
# COMPACT_ATOMS: atom_id res chain seq x y z
N MET A 1 27.78 -12.44 -13.25
CA MET A 1 26.34 -12.73 -13.48
C MET A 1 26.23 -14.19 -13.86
N LYS A 2 25.24 -14.92 -13.36
CA LYS A 2 25.01 -16.31 -13.77
C LYS A 2 24.60 -16.30 -15.25
N ASN A 3 25.33 -17.01 -16.10
CA ASN A 3 24.97 -17.16 -17.51
C ASN A 3 23.88 -18.22 -17.58
N TYR A 4 22.65 -17.82 -17.89
CA TYR A 4 21.58 -18.78 -18.10
C TYR A 4 21.61 -19.31 -19.53
N THR A 5 21.37 -20.60 -19.69
CA THR A 5 21.19 -21.20 -21.03
C THR A 5 19.78 -20.93 -21.55
N ALA A 6 19.57 -21.11 -22.86
CA ALA A 6 18.24 -21.04 -23.45
C ALA A 6 17.25 -22.01 -22.78
N GLU A 7 17.68 -23.24 -22.51
CA GLU A 7 16.88 -24.28 -21.87
C GLU A 7 16.46 -23.88 -20.45
N GLU A 8 17.37 -23.33 -19.65
CA GLU A 8 17.05 -22.85 -18.29
C GLU A 8 15.98 -21.75 -18.32
N ILE A 9 16.09 -20.78 -19.24
CA ILE A 9 15.08 -19.72 -19.40
C ILE A 9 13.74 -20.29 -19.88
N LEU A 10 13.77 -21.30 -20.75
CA LEU A 10 12.56 -21.97 -21.23
C LEU A 10 11.85 -22.72 -20.10
N ILE A 11 12.59 -23.39 -19.22
CA ILE A 11 12.05 -24.04 -18.01
C ILE A 11 11.38 -22.99 -17.10
N LEU A 12 12.04 -21.85 -16.87
CA LEU A 12 11.45 -20.74 -16.11
C LEU A 12 10.16 -20.22 -16.76
N SER A 13 10.14 -20.09 -18.09
CA SER A 13 8.95 -19.68 -18.83
C SER A 13 7.78 -20.63 -18.62
N ARG A 14 8.02 -21.94 -18.70
CA ARG A 14 6.98 -22.98 -18.50
C ARG A 14 6.43 -22.99 -17.08
N ALA A 15 7.27 -22.71 -16.08
CA ALA A 15 6.86 -22.64 -14.67
C ALA A 15 6.18 -21.32 -14.29
N GLU A 16 6.31 -20.26 -15.10
CA GLU A 16 5.83 -18.92 -14.78
C GLU A 16 4.30 -18.81 -14.88
N LYS A 17 3.68 -18.29 -13.82
CA LYS A 17 2.24 -18.12 -13.71
C LYS A 17 1.77 -16.82 -14.35
N GLU A 18 2.57 -15.75 -14.29
CA GLU A 18 2.21 -14.47 -14.88
C GLU A 18 2.35 -14.53 -16.43
N PRO A 19 1.24 -14.43 -17.21
CA PRO A 19 1.30 -14.65 -18.66
C PRO A 19 2.23 -13.67 -19.38
N ARG A 20 2.30 -12.43 -18.90
CA ARG A 20 3.16 -11.40 -19.49
C ARG A 20 4.64 -11.69 -19.27
N LYS A 21 5.02 -12.14 -18.08
CA LYS A 21 6.41 -12.50 -17.78
C LYS A 21 6.81 -13.79 -18.49
N ARG A 22 5.91 -14.76 -18.59
CA ARG A 22 6.10 -15.98 -19.39
C ARG A 22 6.47 -15.67 -20.85
N ILE A 23 5.73 -14.78 -21.52
CA ILE A 23 6.05 -14.37 -22.91
C ILE A 23 7.43 -13.71 -22.99
N ARG A 24 7.79 -12.86 -22.01
CA ARG A 24 9.12 -12.23 -21.94
C ARG A 24 10.23 -13.25 -21.81
N LEU A 25 10.06 -14.25 -20.94
CA LEU A 25 11.02 -15.34 -20.75
C LEU A 25 11.16 -16.16 -22.04
N LEU A 26 10.04 -16.50 -22.69
CA LEU A 26 10.06 -17.22 -23.97
C LEU A 26 10.80 -16.45 -25.07
N ALA A 27 10.59 -15.12 -25.14
CA ALA A 27 11.31 -14.27 -26.08
C ALA A 27 12.84 -14.29 -25.85
N VAL A 28 13.26 -14.32 -24.58
CA VAL A 28 14.67 -14.41 -24.21
C VAL A 28 15.24 -15.80 -24.51
N ALA A 29 14.50 -16.87 -24.27
CA ALA A 29 14.94 -18.23 -24.62
C ALA A 29 15.24 -18.33 -26.13
N LEU A 30 14.29 -17.89 -26.97
CA LEU A 30 14.48 -17.88 -28.44
C LEU A 30 15.68 -17.01 -28.86
N PHE A 31 15.89 -15.87 -28.19
CA PHE A 31 17.05 -15.01 -28.45
C PHE A 31 18.37 -15.72 -28.09
N LEU A 32 18.42 -16.46 -26.98
CA LEU A 32 19.60 -17.24 -26.57
C LEU A 32 19.85 -18.46 -27.47
N GLU A 33 18.80 -18.99 -28.13
CA GLU A 33 18.91 -20.01 -29.19
C GLU A 33 19.48 -19.42 -30.50
N GLY A 34 19.72 -18.11 -30.56
CA GLY A 34 20.31 -17.44 -31.72
C GLY A 34 19.31 -16.84 -32.70
N HIS A 35 18.00 -16.88 -32.42
CA HIS A 35 17.01 -16.24 -33.27
C HIS A 35 17.14 -14.72 -33.25
N SER A 36 16.94 -14.09 -34.42
CA SER A 36 16.98 -12.64 -34.49
C SER A 36 15.80 -12.04 -33.73
N ARG A 37 15.96 -10.81 -33.21
CA ARG A 37 14.88 -10.13 -32.49
C ARG A 37 13.64 -9.88 -33.37
N THR A 38 13.84 -9.83 -34.69
CA THR A 38 12.75 -9.72 -35.67
C THR A 38 11.98 -11.04 -35.75
N ASP A 39 12.68 -12.17 -35.89
CA ASP A 39 12.05 -13.51 -35.95
C ASP A 39 11.31 -13.83 -34.65
N VAL A 40 11.90 -13.47 -33.51
CA VAL A 40 11.26 -13.64 -32.19
C VAL A 40 9.98 -12.84 -32.10
N ALA A 41 10.00 -11.58 -32.56
CA ALA A 41 8.82 -10.71 -32.56
C ALA A 41 7.69 -11.28 -33.44
N GLU A 42 8.04 -11.82 -34.61
CA GLU A 42 7.09 -12.44 -35.53
C GLU A 42 6.49 -13.74 -34.98
N ARG A 43 7.32 -14.62 -34.41
CA ARG A 43 6.88 -15.88 -33.78
C ARG A 43 5.95 -15.64 -32.60
N LEU A 44 6.25 -14.63 -31.79
CA LEU A 44 5.47 -14.30 -30.59
C LEU A 44 4.32 -13.32 -30.85
N LYS A 45 4.16 -12.83 -32.08
CA LYS A 45 3.14 -11.83 -32.47
C LYS A 45 3.17 -10.58 -31.59
N VAL A 46 4.36 -10.06 -31.33
CA VAL A 46 4.59 -8.85 -30.54
C VAL A 46 5.41 -7.82 -31.33
N ALA A 47 5.37 -6.56 -30.92
CA ALA A 47 6.21 -5.53 -31.53
C ALA A 47 7.70 -5.81 -31.30
N ARG A 48 8.54 -5.59 -32.32
CA ARG A 48 10.01 -5.70 -32.24
C ARG A 48 10.60 -4.87 -31.10
N GLY A 49 10.06 -3.67 -30.86
CA GLY A 49 10.48 -2.79 -29.76
C GLY A 49 10.32 -3.43 -28.37
N SER A 50 9.27 -4.25 -28.19
CA SER A 50 9.05 -5.00 -26.95
C SER A 50 10.15 -6.05 -26.74
N VAL A 51 10.47 -6.82 -27.78
CA VAL A 51 11.56 -7.83 -27.73
C VAL A 51 12.89 -7.15 -27.42
N ASN A 52 13.20 -6.03 -28.09
CA ASN A 52 14.40 -5.24 -27.80
C ASN A 52 14.47 -4.84 -26.32
N ALA A 53 13.38 -4.30 -25.77
CA ALA A 53 13.31 -3.87 -24.38
C ALA A 53 13.46 -5.04 -23.39
N TRP A 54 12.86 -6.20 -23.68
CA TRP A 54 12.97 -7.38 -22.82
C TRP A 54 14.37 -7.96 -22.83
N VAL A 55 14.98 -8.13 -24.02
CA VAL A 55 16.34 -8.63 -24.13
C VAL A 55 17.32 -7.67 -23.46
N ALA A 56 17.18 -6.36 -23.63
CA ALA A 56 18.03 -5.38 -22.95
C ALA A 56 17.93 -5.48 -21.41
N LYS A 57 16.71 -5.60 -20.88
CA LYS A 57 16.49 -5.79 -19.43
C LYS A 57 17.08 -7.10 -18.92
N TYR A 58 16.95 -8.17 -19.71
CA TYR A 58 17.53 -9.46 -19.38
C TYR A 58 19.06 -9.40 -19.36
N LEU A 59 19.70 -8.80 -20.36
CA LEU A 59 21.16 -8.67 -20.40
C LEU A 59 21.69 -7.81 -19.23
N ALA A 60 20.91 -6.84 -18.76
CA ALA A 60 21.29 -5.97 -17.65
C ALA A 60 21.08 -6.60 -16.25
N SER A 61 20.06 -7.46 -16.08
CA SER A 61 19.63 -7.90 -14.73
C SER A 61 19.15 -9.36 -14.65
N GLY A 62 19.40 -10.15 -15.70
CA GLY A 62 18.95 -11.53 -15.81
C GLY A 62 17.42 -11.67 -15.80
N PRO A 63 16.89 -12.85 -15.41
CA PRO A 63 15.45 -13.11 -15.37
C PRO A 63 14.65 -12.12 -14.50
N LYS A 64 15.26 -11.59 -13.43
CA LYS A 64 14.64 -10.57 -12.57
C LYS A 64 14.33 -9.26 -13.32
N GLY A 65 15.10 -8.93 -14.35
CA GLY A 65 14.84 -7.76 -15.19
C GLY A 65 13.53 -7.85 -15.98
N LEU A 66 12.96 -9.04 -16.11
CA LEU A 66 11.72 -9.30 -16.85
C LEU A 66 10.47 -9.18 -15.98
N ASP A 67 10.62 -9.00 -14.67
CA ASP A 67 9.52 -8.79 -13.76
C ASP A 67 8.74 -7.51 -14.11
N ALA A 68 7.43 -7.54 -13.91
CA ALA A 68 6.62 -6.33 -14.04
C ALA A 68 7.03 -5.34 -12.94
N LYS A 69 7.37 -4.11 -13.32
CA LYS A 69 7.51 -3.03 -12.34
C LYS A 69 6.13 -2.70 -11.78
N LYS A 70 6.02 -2.60 -10.45
CA LYS A 70 4.83 -2.06 -9.81
C LYS A 70 4.62 -0.63 -10.30
N ASN A 71 3.46 -0.37 -10.88
CA ASN A 71 3.10 1.00 -11.26
C ASN A 71 3.04 1.85 -9.97
N LYS A 72 3.70 3.02 -10.00
CA LYS A 72 3.79 3.94 -8.84
C LYS A 72 2.39 4.35 -8.32
N GLY A 73 1.38 4.30 -9.18
CA GLY A 73 0.04 4.82 -8.88
C GLY A 73 0.03 6.35 -8.88
N ARG A 74 -1.11 6.94 -8.51
CA ARG A 74 -1.22 8.39 -8.30
C ARG A 74 -0.47 8.77 -7.03
N ASP A 75 0.30 9.85 -7.10
CA ASP A 75 0.95 10.40 -5.91
C ASP A 75 -0.09 10.81 -4.87
N SER A 76 0.26 10.66 -3.59
CA SER A 76 -0.62 11.06 -2.48
C SER A 76 -0.83 12.57 -2.51
N TYR A 77 -2.07 13.04 -2.26
CA TYR A 77 -2.36 14.47 -2.27
C TYR A 77 -1.59 15.24 -1.19
N LEU A 78 -1.31 14.61 -0.04
CA LEU A 78 -0.46 15.18 1.01
C LEU A 78 0.96 14.63 0.94
N THR A 79 1.92 15.54 1.07
CA THR A 79 3.33 15.23 1.28
C THR A 79 3.56 14.58 2.65
N SER A 80 4.70 13.91 2.84
CA SER A 80 5.05 13.30 4.12
C SER A 80 5.10 14.32 5.27
N SER A 81 5.58 15.54 5.02
CA SER A 81 5.60 16.60 6.03
C SER A 81 4.19 17.08 6.41
N GLN A 82 3.31 17.25 5.42
CA GLN A 82 1.91 17.61 5.68
C GLN A 82 1.16 16.51 6.44
N LYS A 83 1.46 15.24 6.15
CA LYS A 83 0.94 14.10 6.91
C LYS A 83 1.36 14.12 8.37
N GLN A 84 2.63 14.41 8.66
CA GLN A 84 3.12 14.55 10.03
C GLN A 84 2.44 15.72 10.76
N GLN A 85 2.29 16.87 10.10
CA GLN A 85 1.56 18.02 10.66
C GLN A 85 0.09 17.70 10.93
N LEU A 86 -0.55 16.93 10.06
CA LEU A 86 -1.92 16.47 10.25
C LEU A 86 -2.02 15.51 11.44
N SER A 87 -1.10 14.56 11.57
CA SER A 87 -1.07 13.63 12.71
C SER A 87 -0.93 14.36 14.04
N ALA A 88 0.02 15.30 14.15
CA ALA A 88 0.22 16.10 15.36
C ALA A 88 -1.03 16.92 15.73
N TYR A 89 -1.67 17.53 14.72
CA TYR A 89 -2.93 18.25 14.92
C TYR A 89 -4.04 17.33 15.44
N ILE A 90 -4.20 16.13 14.88
CA ILE A 90 -5.22 15.17 15.32
C ILE A 90 -4.97 14.73 16.78
N GLU A 91 -3.72 14.45 17.14
CA GLU A 91 -3.34 14.04 18.49
C GLU A 91 -3.63 15.14 19.51
N GLU A 92 -3.22 16.39 19.23
CA GLU A 92 -3.49 17.55 20.08
C GLU A 92 -4.99 17.75 20.30
N GLN A 93 -5.78 17.71 19.24
CA GLN A 93 -7.23 17.89 19.31
C GLN A 93 -7.94 16.72 20.04
N SER A 94 -7.37 15.52 20.01
CA SER A 94 -7.93 14.35 20.70
C SER A 94 -7.79 14.41 22.22
N ILE A 95 -6.80 15.17 22.73
CA ILE A 95 -6.50 15.31 24.16
C ILE A 95 -7.19 16.55 24.77
N SER A 96 -7.76 17.43 23.94
CA SER A 96 -8.35 18.70 24.39
C SER A 96 -9.52 18.55 25.38
N SER A 97 -9.44 19.31 26.46
CA SER A 97 -10.37 19.35 27.60
C SER A 97 -11.76 19.90 27.26
N SER A 98 -11.94 20.58 26.12
CA SER A 98 -13.21 21.18 25.68
C SER A 98 -14.15 20.23 24.94
N GLY A 99 -13.84 18.92 24.91
CA GLY A 99 -14.77 17.90 24.41
C GLY A 99 -14.28 17.05 23.23
N GLY A 100 -13.00 17.10 22.87
CA GLY A 100 -12.22 16.04 22.16
C GLY A 100 -12.80 15.36 20.90
N ARG A 101 -13.92 15.81 20.35
CA ARG A 101 -14.60 15.16 19.22
C ARG A 101 -14.19 15.81 17.91
N LEU A 102 -13.10 15.32 17.33
CA LEU A 102 -12.69 15.68 15.99
C LEU A 102 -13.51 14.89 14.96
N THR A 103 -14.27 15.58 14.10
CA THR A 103 -15.05 14.95 13.02
C THR A 103 -14.26 14.90 11.72
N GLY A 104 -14.62 13.99 10.81
CA GLY A 104 -14.00 13.93 9.48
C GLY A 104 -14.14 15.23 8.68
N ASP A 105 -15.25 15.96 8.87
CA ASP A 105 -15.47 17.28 8.27
C ASP A 105 -14.51 18.35 8.81
N ALA A 106 -14.23 18.35 10.11
CA ALA A 106 -13.23 19.24 10.70
C ALA A 106 -11.83 18.96 10.14
N ILE A 107 -11.49 17.68 9.94
CA ILE A 107 -10.22 17.26 9.33
C ILE A 107 -10.14 17.72 7.86
N LEU A 108 -11.22 17.59 7.08
CA LEU A 108 -11.28 18.11 5.71
C LEU A 108 -10.99 19.60 5.66
N LYS A 109 -11.70 20.38 6.51
CA LYS A 109 -11.53 21.83 6.58
C LYS A 109 -10.12 22.21 6.98
N TYR A 110 -9.54 21.51 7.97
CA TYR A 110 -8.15 21.73 8.35
C TYR A 110 -7.18 21.49 7.19
N ILE A 111 -7.32 20.36 6.48
CA ILE A 111 -6.48 20.03 5.32
C ILE A 111 -6.63 21.08 4.21
N GLN A 112 -7.86 21.50 3.91
CA GLN A 112 -8.14 22.51 2.89
C GLN A 112 -7.51 23.86 3.27
N LEU A 113 -7.74 24.34 4.49
CA LEU A 113 -7.23 25.64 4.95
C LEU A 113 -5.71 25.66 5.10
N ARG A 114 -5.11 24.57 5.60
CA ARG A 114 -3.68 24.53 5.92
C ARG A 114 -2.81 24.16 4.73
N PHE A 115 -3.32 23.29 3.85
CA PHE A 115 -2.53 22.70 2.77
C PHE A 115 -3.06 23.03 1.37
N ASN A 116 -4.22 23.68 1.25
CA ASN A 116 -4.90 23.94 -0.02
C ASN A 116 -5.11 22.67 -0.86
N VAL A 117 -5.51 21.59 -0.16
CA VAL A 117 -5.76 20.27 -0.77
C VAL A 117 -7.20 19.86 -0.47
N ASP A 118 -7.93 19.51 -1.53
CA ASP A 118 -9.31 19.04 -1.40
C ASP A 118 -9.37 17.51 -1.45
N TYR A 119 -9.95 16.93 -0.40
CA TYR A 119 -10.25 15.50 -0.33
C TYR A 119 -11.75 15.28 -0.49
N HIS A 120 -12.13 14.19 -1.16
CA HIS A 120 -13.50 13.68 -1.05
C HIS A 120 -13.75 13.16 0.38
N PRO A 121 -14.94 13.34 0.99
CA PRO A 121 -15.21 12.89 2.35
C PRO A 121 -14.85 11.43 2.64
N ASN A 122 -15.20 10.51 1.74
CA ASN A 122 -14.83 9.08 1.88
C ASN A 122 -13.31 8.82 1.85
N ALA A 123 -12.51 9.70 1.25
CA ALA A 123 -11.06 9.54 1.17
C ALA A 123 -10.35 9.89 2.50
N ILE A 124 -10.99 10.65 3.38
CA ILE A 124 -10.47 10.98 4.72
C ILE A 124 -10.23 9.72 5.54
N TYR A 125 -11.19 8.79 5.56
CA TYR A 125 -11.05 7.60 6.39
C TYR A 125 -9.89 6.70 5.94
N LYS A 126 -9.66 6.61 4.62
CA LYS A 126 -8.48 5.92 4.06
C LYS A 126 -7.18 6.64 4.42
N LEU A 127 -7.19 7.98 4.40
CA LEU A 127 -6.03 8.78 4.83
C LEU A 127 -5.72 8.56 6.31
N LEU A 128 -6.73 8.52 7.17
CA LEU A 128 -6.58 8.27 8.61
C LEU A 128 -6.03 6.86 8.88
N GLU A 129 -6.54 5.84 8.20
CA GLU A 129 -6.02 4.47 8.27
C GLU A 129 -4.54 4.41 7.86
N GLN A 130 -4.15 5.11 6.78
CA GLN A 130 -2.75 5.24 6.36
C GLN A 130 -1.85 5.93 7.40
N LEU A 131 -2.42 6.82 8.21
CA LEU A 131 -1.75 7.49 9.32
C LEU A 131 -1.85 6.73 10.64
N SER A 132 -2.40 5.51 10.63
CA SER A 132 -2.60 4.67 11.82
C SER A 132 -3.59 5.24 12.84
N PHE A 133 -4.53 6.10 12.40
CA PHE A 133 -5.66 6.53 13.22
C PHE A 133 -6.90 5.68 12.95
N SER A 134 -7.62 5.36 14.02
CA SER A 134 -8.93 4.70 13.96
C SER A 134 -9.99 5.58 14.61
N TRP A 135 -11.19 5.61 14.04
CA TRP A 135 -12.31 6.30 14.68
C TRP A 135 -12.84 5.47 15.85
N ILE A 136 -12.70 6.00 17.06
CA ILE A 136 -13.23 5.37 18.27
C ILE A 136 -14.32 6.29 18.82
N THR A 137 -15.56 5.80 18.86
CA THR A 137 -16.58 6.49 19.64
C THR A 137 -16.22 6.37 21.12
N SER A 138 -16.18 7.50 21.83
CA SER A 138 -16.14 7.48 23.29
C SER A 138 -17.31 6.64 23.80
N ARG A 139 -17.05 5.68 24.71
CA ARG A 139 -18.12 5.00 25.43
C ARG A 139 -18.94 6.05 26.17
N SER A 140 -20.27 5.94 26.15
CA SER A 140 -21.14 6.83 26.92
C SER A 140 -20.72 6.80 28.40
N LYS A 141 -20.36 7.96 28.96
CA LYS A 141 -20.19 8.14 30.41
C LYS A 141 -21.47 8.74 30.95
N HIS A 142 -22.14 8.03 31.85
CA HIS A 142 -23.39 8.52 32.43
C HIS A 142 -23.07 9.67 33.42
N PRO A 143 -23.81 10.81 33.41
CA PRO A 143 -23.50 11.95 34.28
C PRO A 143 -23.45 11.63 35.79
N LYS A 144 -24.20 10.63 36.23
CA LYS A 144 -24.19 10.13 37.63
C LYS A 144 -23.09 9.09 37.93
N GLN A 145 -22.15 8.88 37.01
CA GLN A 145 -21.08 7.90 37.16
C GLN A 145 -20.03 8.42 38.16
N SER A 146 -20.12 7.98 39.41
CA SER A 146 -19.11 8.28 40.44
C SER A 146 -17.92 7.32 40.33
N PRO A 147 -16.67 7.82 40.26
CA PRO A 147 -15.47 6.98 40.34
C PRO A 147 -15.37 6.24 41.68
N GLU A 148 -15.82 6.86 42.76
CA GLU A 148 -15.81 6.30 44.11
C GLU A 148 -16.75 5.09 44.22
N ALA A 149 -17.96 5.20 43.66
CA ALA A 149 -18.92 4.09 43.61
C ALA A 149 -18.39 2.88 42.81
N GLN A 150 -17.63 3.12 41.73
CA GLN A 150 -16.98 2.06 40.95
C GLN A 150 -15.83 1.38 41.71
N MET A 151 -15.04 2.16 42.46
CA MET A 151 -13.96 1.62 43.29
C MET A 151 -14.51 0.81 44.47
N ALA A 152 -15.61 1.24 45.08
CA ALA A 152 -16.30 0.47 46.12
C ALA A 152 -16.85 -0.87 45.59
N PHE A 153 -17.48 -0.86 44.41
CA PHE A 153 -17.98 -2.08 43.76
C PHE A 153 -16.87 -3.05 43.34
N LYS A 154 -15.68 -2.57 42.93
CA LYS A 154 -14.55 -3.46 42.60
C LYS A 154 -13.92 -4.13 43.82
N LYS A 155 -14.18 -3.66 45.04
CA LYS A 155 -13.57 -4.14 46.29
C LYS A 155 -14.38 -5.22 47.01
N VAL A 156 -15.52 -5.68 46.47
CA VAL A 156 -16.23 -6.82 47.08
C VAL A 156 -15.42 -8.11 46.88
N PRO A 157 -15.09 -8.86 47.94
CA PRO A 157 -14.37 -10.12 47.82
C PRO A 157 -15.22 -11.17 47.10
N THR A 158 -14.59 -11.97 46.24
CA THR A 158 -15.18 -13.20 45.68
C THR A 158 -15.27 -14.26 46.77
N GLY A 159 -16.45 -14.42 47.35
CA GLY A 159 -16.83 -15.61 48.14
C GLY A 159 -17.37 -15.33 49.54
N ASN A 160 -18.67 -15.56 49.73
CA ASN A 160 -19.18 -16.76 50.41
C ASN A 160 -20.71 -16.69 50.43
N ASP A 161 -21.36 -17.50 49.60
CA ASP A 161 -22.73 -17.97 49.91
C ASP A 161 -22.59 -19.14 50.90
N PRO A 162 -23.45 -19.21 51.95
CA PRO A 162 -23.36 -20.21 53.02
C PRO A 162 -23.68 -21.64 52.58
#